data_AF-A0A931Y5C4-F1
#
_entry.id   AF-A0A931Y5C4-F1
#
_cell.length_a   1.000
_cell.length_b   1.000
_cell.length_c   1.000
_cell.angle_alpha   90.00
_cell.angle_beta   90.00
_cell.angle_gamma   90.00
#
_symmetry.space_group_name_H-M   'P 1'
#
loop_
_entity.id
_entity.type
_entity.pdbx_description
1 polymer ?
#
loop_
_entity_poly.entity_id
_entity_poly.type
_entity_poly.pdbx_seq_one_letter_code
_entity_poly.pdbx_strand_id
1 'polypeptide(L)'
;MKRTRSGGHALEPDEKDGRWIIEERRTIARTEGIERFDRVAFALRVLEILQKRQGAHRGMTVAVYQGRFELQVERGRDWGGPPGATWAMIAVPPDATRERIVLALAELCGVPATPWLLDTLLSLRDLGARDAPSGLSRAAV
;
A
#
# COMPACT_ATOMS: atom_id res chain seq x y z
N MET A 1 14.59 11.99 -46.09
CA MET A 1 13.82 10.82 -45.58
C MET A 1 13.67 10.93 -44.08
N LYS A 2 12.48 10.55 -43.59
CA LYS A 2 11.85 11.03 -42.34
C LYS A 2 12.37 10.29 -41.09
N ARG A 3 12.68 11.05 -40.04
CA ARG A 3 12.91 10.55 -38.67
C ARG A 3 11.55 10.24 -38.03
N THR A 4 11.28 8.98 -37.72
CA THR A 4 10.13 8.58 -36.91
C THR A 4 10.58 8.40 -35.46
N ARG A 5 10.44 9.46 -34.66
CA ARG A 5 10.56 9.41 -33.20
C ARG A 5 9.21 8.90 -32.68
N SER A 6 9.16 7.62 -32.33
CA SER A 6 7.96 6.98 -31.78
C SER A 6 7.61 7.61 -30.43
N GLY A 7 6.38 8.11 -30.32
CA GLY A 7 5.87 8.81 -29.17
C GLY A 7 5.69 7.88 -27.98
N GLY A 8 6.46 8.11 -26.92
CA GLY A 8 6.01 7.80 -25.57
C GLY A 8 5.00 8.87 -25.19
N HIS A 9 3.73 8.48 -25.05
CA HIS A 9 2.70 9.33 -24.46
C HIS A 9 3.08 9.53 -22.99
N ALA A 10 3.91 10.54 -22.72
CA ALA A 10 3.91 11.17 -21.42
C ALA A 10 2.50 11.72 -21.23
N LEU A 11 1.79 11.23 -20.23
CA LEU A 11 0.54 11.84 -19.79
C LEU A 11 0.93 13.25 -19.33
N GLU A 12 0.70 14.24 -20.19
CA GLU A 12 0.78 15.63 -19.76
C GLU A 12 -0.20 15.80 -18.60
N PRO A 13 0.26 16.39 -17.48
CA PRO A 13 -0.61 16.60 -16.33
C PRO A 13 -1.76 17.52 -16.73
N ASP A 14 -2.98 16.98 -16.68
CA ASP A 14 -4.21 17.74 -16.90
C ASP A 14 -4.34 18.80 -15.79
N GLU A 15 -4.15 20.07 -16.19
CA GLU A 15 -4.05 21.25 -15.33
C GLU A 15 -5.38 21.63 -14.65
N LYS A 16 -6.42 20.78 -14.69
CA LYS A 16 -7.79 21.16 -14.36
C LYS A 16 -8.34 20.73 -12.99
N ASP A 17 -7.57 20.08 -12.12
CA ASP A 17 -7.96 19.81 -10.71
C ASP A 17 -6.84 20.17 -9.71
N GLY A 18 -6.30 21.38 -9.84
CA GLY A 18 -5.05 21.87 -9.24
C GLY A 18 -4.91 21.86 -7.70
N ARG A 19 -4.75 20.69 -7.08
CA ARG A 19 -4.22 20.54 -5.70
C ARG A 19 -3.19 19.45 -5.52
N TRP A 20 -3.07 18.52 -6.47
CA TRP A 20 -2.23 17.33 -6.33
C TRP A 20 -1.39 17.14 -7.60
N ILE A 21 -0.07 17.11 -7.45
CA ILE A 21 0.84 16.73 -8.55
C ILE A 21 1.24 15.28 -8.35
N ILE A 22 0.99 14.43 -9.34
CA ILE A 22 1.52 13.06 -9.36
C ILE A 22 2.99 13.15 -9.78
N GLU A 23 3.89 12.81 -8.87
CA GLU A 23 5.34 12.83 -9.15
C GLU A 23 5.83 11.46 -9.60
N GLU A 24 5.19 10.40 -9.12
CA GLU A 24 5.54 9.03 -9.50
C GLU A 24 4.32 8.12 -9.46
N ARG A 25 4.22 7.26 -10.48
CA ARG A 25 3.29 6.15 -10.57
C ARG A 25 4.07 4.88 -10.84
N ARG A 26 3.86 3.87 -9.99
CA ARG A 26 4.49 2.56 -10.14
C ARG A 26 3.46 1.44 -10.06
N THR A 27 3.50 0.57 -11.06
CA THR A 27 2.86 -0.75 -11.03
C THR A 27 3.83 -1.76 -10.45
N ILE A 28 3.35 -2.58 -9.52
CA ILE A 28 4.08 -3.76 -9.05
C ILE A 28 3.63 -4.95 -9.89
N ALA A 29 4.54 -5.84 -10.29
CA ALA A 29 4.24 -6.99 -11.16
C ALA A 29 3.41 -8.04 -10.41
N ARG A 30 2.33 -8.56 -11.01
CA ARG A 30 1.33 -9.48 -10.39
C ARG A 30 1.94 -10.74 -9.76
N THR A 31 1.43 -11.12 -8.59
CA THR A 31 1.78 -12.35 -7.86
C THR A 31 0.47 -12.91 -7.34
N GLU A 32 0.06 -14.08 -7.84
CA GLU A 32 -1.21 -14.69 -7.50
C GLU A 32 -1.11 -15.43 -6.16
N GLY A 33 -2.11 -15.28 -5.29
CA GLY A 33 -2.21 -16.03 -4.04
C GLY A 33 -3.64 -16.21 -3.55
N ILE A 34 -3.99 -17.42 -3.10
CA ILE A 34 -5.34 -17.83 -2.64
C ILE A 34 -5.58 -17.37 -1.18
N GLU A 35 -4.92 -16.31 -0.74
CA GLU A 35 -5.03 -15.84 0.63
C GLU A 35 -6.40 -15.20 0.88
N ARG A 36 -7.18 -15.79 1.81
CA ARG A 36 -8.46 -15.22 2.27
C ARG A 36 -8.21 -14.22 3.40
N PHE A 37 -8.24 -12.93 3.08
CA PHE A 37 -8.16 -11.84 4.06
C PHE A 37 -8.66 -10.51 3.47
N ASP A 38 -9.00 -9.58 4.36
CA ASP A 38 -9.25 -8.20 3.98
C ASP A 38 -7.92 -7.48 3.71
N ARG A 39 -7.70 -7.20 2.42
CA ARG A 39 -6.46 -6.61 1.91
C ARG A 39 -6.32 -5.14 2.26
N VAL A 40 -7.42 -4.39 2.26
CA VAL A 40 -7.41 -2.96 2.59
C VAL A 40 -7.20 -2.79 4.08
N ALA A 41 -7.93 -3.55 4.91
CA ALA A 41 -7.73 -3.53 6.36
C ALA A 41 -6.31 -3.96 6.76
N PHE A 42 -5.76 -4.98 6.09
CA PHE A 42 -4.37 -5.40 6.30
C PHE A 42 -3.37 -4.30 5.93
N ALA A 43 -3.53 -3.67 4.76
CA ALA A 43 -2.66 -2.58 4.32
C ALA A 43 -2.70 -1.38 5.27
N LEU A 44 -3.90 -0.99 5.75
CA LEU A 44 -4.05 0.09 6.74
C LEU A 44 -3.33 -0.23 8.06
N ARG A 45 -3.43 -1.47 8.54
CA ARG A 45 -2.74 -1.91 9.77
C ARG A 45 -1.21 -1.90 9.61
N VAL A 46 -0.70 -2.35 8.47
CA VAL A 46 0.74 -2.29 8.15
C VAL A 46 1.22 -0.84 8.10
N LEU A 47 0.47 0.04 7.42
CA LEU A 47 0.77 1.48 7.37
C LEU A 47 0.87 2.12 8.75
N GLU A 48 -0.10 1.83 9.62
CA GLU A 48 -0.12 2.36 10.98
C GLU A 48 1.18 2.01 11.75
N ILE A 49 1.66 0.77 11.61
CA ILE A 49 2.89 0.31 12.28
C ILE A 49 4.14 0.96 11.67
N LEU A 50 4.21 1.04 10.34
CA LEU A 50 5.34 1.66 9.64
C LEU A 50 5.44 3.16 9.97
N GLN A 51 4.31 3.87 9.99
CA GLN A 51 4.25 5.29 10.34
C GLN A 51 4.66 5.56 11.78
N LYS A 52 4.19 4.74 12.74
CA LYS A 52 4.54 4.85 14.16
C LYS A 52 6.04 4.62 14.42
N ARG A 53 6.66 3.69 13.71
CA ARG A 53 8.06 3.30 13.95
C ARG A 53 9.09 4.28 13.44
N GLN A 54 8.84 4.94 12.31
CA GLN A 54 9.88 5.75 11.67
C GLN A 54 9.78 7.25 11.93
N GLY A 55 8.61 7.81 12.27
CA GLY A 55 8.46 9.27 12.40
C GLY A 55 8.72 10.07 11.10
N ALA A 56 9.30 9.46 10.07
CA ALA A 56 9.80 10.04 8.82
C ALA A 56 8.69 10.50 7.86
N HIS A 57 7.45 10.03 8.09
CA HIS A 57 6.28 10.42 7.32
C HIS A 57 5.28 11.22 8.16
N ARG A 58 5.75 12.03 9.11
CA ARG A 58 4.92 12.89 9.98
C ARG A 58 4.04 13.94 9.24
N GLY A 59 4.06 13.94 7.90
CA GLY A 59 3.20 14.78 7.06
C GLY A 59 2.80 14.13 5.73
N MET A 60 2.96 12.81 5.56
CA MET A 60 2.51 12.10 4.36
C MET A 60 1.14 11.47 4.59
N THR A 61 0.13 11.92 3.85
CA THR A 61 -1.21 11.32 3.89
C THR A 61 -1.28 10.15 2.91
N VAL A 62 -1.63 8.96 3.41
CA VAL A 62 -1.74 7.75 2.56
C VAL A 62 -3.20 7.30 2.48
N ALA A 63 -3.74 7.23 1.27
CA ALA A 63 -5.05 6.66 1.01
C ALA A 63 -4.89 5.24 0.43
N VAL A 64 -5.62 4.28 1.01
CA VAL A 64 -5.65 2.89 0.52
C VAL A 64 -7.06 2.60 0.01
N TYR A 65 -7.15 2.08 -1.21
CA TYR A 65 -8.41 1.68 -1.80
C TYR A 65 -8.29 0.34 -2.53
N GLN A 66 -9.43 -0.30 -2.76
CA GLN A 66 -9.47 -1.55 -3.50
C GLN A 66 -9.23 -1.29 -5.00
N GLY A 67 -8.14 -1.81 -5.52
CA GLY A 67 -7.79 -1.80 -6.94
C GLY A 67 -8.47 -2.94 -7.70
N ARG A 68 -8.53 -2.83 -9.04
CA ARG A 68 -9.13 -3.88 -9.90
C ARG A 68 -8.13 -4.91 -10.43
N PHE A 69 -6.92 -4.49 -10.76
CA PHE A 69 -6.01 -5.31 -11.59
C PHE A 69 -4.61 -5.43 -11.00
N GLU A 70 -4.01 -4.31 -10.61
CA GLU A 70 -2.61 -4.28 -10.20
C GLU A 70 -2.44 -3.54 -8.88
N LEU A 71 -1.43 -3.93 -8.12
CA LEU A 71 -0.97 -3.16 -6.98
C LEU A 71 -0.24 -1.94 -7.53
N GLN A 72 -0.82 -0.77 -7.28
CA GLN A 72 -0.34 0.49 -7.81
C GLN A 72 -0.06 1.45 -6.65
N VAL A 73 1.08 2.12 -6.72
CA VAL A 73 1.45 3.19 -5.80
C VAL A 73 1.61 4.47 -6.61
N GLU A 74 0.87 5.49 -6.23
CA GLU A 74 1.03 6.86 -6.72
C GLU A 74 1.47 7.74 -5.55
N ARG A 75 2.42 8.64 -5.79
CA ARG A 75 2.85 9.61 -4.77
C ARG A 75 3.08 10.98 -5.36
N GLY A 76 3.00 11.98 -4.51
CA GLY A 76 3.22 13.34 -4.93
C GLY A 76 3.25 14.35 -3.79
N ARG A 77 3.31 15.62 -4.19
CA ARG A 77 3.23 16.77 -3.27
C ARG A 77 1.81 17.30 -3.20
N ASP A 78 1.43 17.64 -1.97
CA ASP A 78 0.21 18.38 -1.67
C ASP A 78 0.52 19.87 -1.76
N TRP A 79 -0.06 20.55 -2.76
CA TRP A 79 0.09 22.00 -2.89
C TRP A 79 -0.91 22.77 -2.02
N GLY A 80 -1.96 22.11 -1.52
CA GLY A 80 -2.96 22.67 -0.62
C GLY A 80 -2.66 22.47 0.87
N GLY A 81 -1.69 21.61 1.20
CA GLY A 81 -1.22 21.34 2.55
C GLY A 81 -0.08 22.26 3.02
N PRO A 82 0.42 22.06 4.26
CA PRO A 82 1.62 22.75 4.74
C PRO A 82 2.82 22.55 3.80
N PRO A 83 3.80 23.48 3.76
CA PRO A 83 5.01 23.32 2.96
C PRO A 83 5.69 21.96 3.23
N GLY A 84 5.83 21.14 2.19
CA GLY A 84 6.41 19.80 2.29
C GLY A 84 5.41 18.68 2.62
N ALA A 85 4.11 18.97 2.65
CA ALA A 85 3.08 17.94 2.72
C ALA A 85 3.13 17.05 1.48
N THR A 86 3.10 15.75 1.71
CA THR A 86 3.14 14.73 0.66
C THR A 86 1.92 13.83 0.76
N TRP A 87 1.60 13.17 -0.34
CA TRP A 87 0.52 12.20 -0.37
C TRP A 87 0.95 10.95 -1.11
N ALA A 88 0.27 9.86 -0.79
CA ALA A 88 0.34 8.64 -1.57
C ALA A 88 -1.02 7.96 -1.67
N MET A 89 -1.27 7.34 -2.81
CA MET A 89 -2.45 6.53 -3.08
C MET A 89 -2.02 5.11 -3.43
N ILE A 90 -2.71 4.12 -2.85
CA ILE A 90 -2.42 2.71 -3.07
C ILE A 90 -3.68 1.98 -3.50
N ALA A 91 -3.64 1.43 -4.72
CA ALA A 91 -4.66 0.55 -5.24
C ALA A 91 -4.29 -0.90 -4.91
N VAL A 92 -5.04 -1.57 -4.03
CA VAL A 92 -4.75 -2.97 -3.65
C VAL A 92 -5.68 -3.93 -4.38
N PRO A 93 -5.20 -4.74 -5.34
CA PRO A 93 -6.05 -5.63 -6.12
C PRO A 93 -6.51 -6.84 -5.28
N PRO A 94 -7.62 -7.49 -5.66
CA PRO A 94 -8.23 -8.59 -4.89
C PRO A 94 -7.36 -9.85 -4.80
N ASP A 95 -6.30 -9.96 -5.60
CA ASP A 95 -5.36 -11.08 -5.62
C ASP A 95 -4.01 -10.75 -5.01
N ALA A 96 -3.80 -9.52 -4.50
CA ALA A 96 -2.55 -9.14 -3.86
C ALA A 96 -2.25 -10.04 -2.65
N THR A 97 -1.02 -10.54 -2.58
CA THR A 97 -0.51 -11.28 -1.42
C THR A 97 -0.14 -10.31 -0.29
N ARG A 98 -0.09 -10.82 0.95
CA ARG A 98 0.35 -10.00 2.10
C ARG A 98 1.77 -9.47 1.94
N GLU A 99 2.67 -10.34 1.50
CA GLU A 99 4.08 -10.01 1.30
C GLU A 99 4.23 -8.84 0.34
N ARG A 100 3.53 -8.89 -0.78
CA ARG A 100 3.56 -7.85 -1.79
C ARG A 100 3.00 -6.52 -1.27
N ILE A 101 1.91 -6.56 -0.48
CA ILE A 101 1.38 -5.37 0.20
C ILE A 101 2.43 -4.80 1.16
N VAL A 102 3.05 -5.64 1.99
CA VAL A 102 4.07 -5.21 2.96
C VAL A 102 5.28 -4.59 2.26
N LEU A 103 5.81 -5.23 1.22
CA LEU A 103 6.96 -4.73 0.46
C LEU A 103 6.66 -3.36 -0.17
N ALA A 104 5.50 -3.20 -0.80
CA ALA A 104 5.09 -1.93 -1.39
C ALA A 104 4.98 -0.82 -0.33
N LEU A 105 4.41 -1.14 0.84
CA LEU A 105 4.26 -0.20 1.94
C LEU A 105 5.58 0.15 2.62
N ALA A 106 6.46 -0.83 2.80
CA ALA A 106 7.80 -0.61 3.34
C ALA A 106 8.60 0.30 2.42
N GLU A 107 8.59 0.03 1.12
CA GLU A 107 9.24 0.89 0.12
C GLU A 107 8.66 2.30 0.09
N LEU A 108 7.33 2.43 0.10
CA LEU A 108 6.65 3.73 0.15
C LEU A 108 7.05 4.53 1.41
N CYS A 109 7.19 3.85 2.54
CA CYS A 109 7.55 4.46 3.81
C CYS A 109 9.07 4.64 3.99
N GLY A 110 9.89 4.33 2.98
CA GLY A 110 11.35 4.37 3.08
C GLY A 110 11.94 3.38 4.10
N VAL A 111 11.18 2.36 4.48
CA VAL A 111 11.60 1.36 5.47
C VAL A 111 12.30 0.22 4.73
N PRO A 112 13.55 -0.13 5.08
CA PRO A 112 14.18 -1.30 4.50
C PRO A 112 13.38 -2.54 4.87
N ALA A 113 13.01 -3.33 3.85
CA ALA A 113 12.32 -4.61 4.00
C ALA A 113 13.28 -5.67 4.55
N THR A 114 13.70 -5.53 5.80
CA THR A 114 14.52 -6.53 6.48
C THR A 114 13.69 -7.81 6.70
N PRO A 115 14.31 -9.00 6.65
CA PRO A 115 13.58 -10.27 6.82
C PRO A 115 12.74 -10.32 8.10
N TRP A 116 13.29 -9.89 9.23
CA TRP A 116 12.58 -9.91 10.51
C TRP A 116 11.38 -8.93 10.56
N LEU A 117 11.46 -7.80 9.85
CA LEU A 117 10.35 -6.85 9.77
C LEU A 117 9.22 -7.43 8.91
N LEU A 118 9.59 -8.05 7.79
CA LEU A 118 8.66 -8.75 6.92
C LEU A 118 7.95 -9.87 7.70
N ASP A 119 8.68 -10.72 8.41
CA ASP A 119 8.11 -11.77 9.27
C ASP A 119 7.15 -11.20 10.32
N THR A 120 7.53 -10.10 10.98
CA THR A 120 6.68 -9.44 11.98
C THR A 120 5.38 -8.91 11.36
N LEU A 121 5.47 -8.23 10.21
CA LEU A 121 4.32 -7.63 9.53
C LEU A 121 3.41 -8.68 8.91
N LEU A 122 3.97 -9.78 8.41
CA LEU A 122 3.21 -10.94 7.94
C LEU A 122 2.48 -11.66 9.08
N SER A 123 3.08 -11.68 10.28
CA SER A 123 2.51 -12.28 11.49
C SER A 123 1.38 -11.46 12.13
N LEU A 124 1.08 -10.24 11.63
CA LEU A 124 0.00 -9.38 12.16
C LEU A 124 -1.40 -10.00 12.08
N ARG A 125 -1.56 -11.07 11.30
CA ARG A 125 -2.78 -11.87 11.21
C ARG A 125 -3.02 -12.70 12.48
N ASP A 126 -1.96 -13.22 13.08
CA ASP A 126 -2.06 -14.25 14.12
C ASP A 126 -2.28 -13.65 15.51
N LEU A 127 -1.96 -12.38 15.70
CA LEU A 127 -2.12 -11.69 16.99
C LEU A 127 -3.58 -11.32 17.31
N GLY A 128 -4.47 -11.29 16.31
CA GLY A 128 -5.92 -11.07 16.53
C GLY A 128 -6.74 -12.37 16.59
N ALA A 129 -6.15 -13.51 16.23
CA ALA A 129 -6.81 -14.81 16.24
C ALA A 129 -6.47 -15.67 17.47
N ARG A 130 -5.44 -15.30 18.25
CA ARG A 130 -4.98 -16.03 19.44
C ARG A 130 -5.86 -15.83 20.69
N ASP A 131 -6.85 -14.94 20.66
CA ASP A 131 -7.73 -14.64 21.80
C ASP A 131 -9.15 -15.24 21.69
N ALA A 132 -9.39 -16.17 20.75
CA ALA A 132 -10.58 -17.00 20.84
C ALA A 132 -10.27 -18.20 21.75
N PRO A 133 -10.83 -18.29 22.98
CA PRO A 133 -10.73 -19.51 23.75
C PRO A 133 -11.44 -20.62 22.97
N SER A 134 -10.64 -21.50 22.37
CA SER A 134 -11.07 -22.81 21.91
C SER A 134 -11.42 -23.64 23.15
N GLY A 135 -12.63 -23.45 23.65
CA GLY A 135 -13.12 -24.14 24.84
C GLY A 135 -14.57 -23.81 25.12
N LEU A 136 -15.45 -24.71 24.68
CA LEU A 136 -16.61 -25.29 25.38
C LEU A 136 -17.39 -26.08 24.33
N SER A 137 -17.00 -27.34 24.13
CA SER A 137 -17.58 -28.50 24.81
C SER A 137 -19.04 -28.70 24.42
N ARG A 138 -19.21 -29.62 23.47
CA ARG A 138 -20.45 -30.27 23.13
C ARG A 138 -20.84 -31.15 24.31
N ALA A 139 -21.82 -30.73 25.09
CA ALA A 139 -22.45 -31.55 26.12
C ALA A 139 -23.98 -31.50 25.94
N ALA A 140 -24.53 -32.67 25.60
CA ALA A 140 -25.86 -33.21 25.89
C ALA A 140 -27.09 -32.27 25.88
N VAL A 141 -28.02 -32.56 24.97
CA VAL A 141 -29.40 -33.00 25.32
C VAL A 141 -29.78 -34.13 24.37
#